data_AF-A0A8J4E7T2-F1
#
_entry.id   AF-A0A8J4E7T2-F1
#
_cell.length_a   1.000
_cell.length_b   1.000
_cell.length_c   1.000
_cell.angle_alpha   90.00
_cell.angle_beta   90.00
_cell.angle_gamma   90.00
#
_symmetry.space_group_name_H-M   'P 1'
#
loop_
_entity.id
_entity.type
_entity.pdbx_description
1 polymer ?
#
loop_
_entity_poly.entity_id
_entity_poly.type
_entity_poly.pdbx_seq_one_letter_code
_entity_poly.pdbx_strand_id
1 'polypeptide(L)'
;MSAAMPDAAGSRAVLIGVSAYRTLDDLPAVENNLTTLCAHLTDPTQWGLPADQCHTLHQPDSVDAVLDTLQREAPVVTDTLLVYYAGHGLVDDHDEDELYLALPHSNPVRPHRTAIPYSWLRRELIEATGARQKVVVLDCCYSGRALHRWMSGDGVGDLGNLLDIHGTCVLTATARTRRALAPAGETHTAFTGELLDLLRQGVTQGPELLDLETIYRHLDHRLRSKGRPLPARGQLDHGGMVALGWNVAHPSHQLRELRQVRTDLDAVRAERDELRRLLEVAGKRATDEAEQQIAAARRIRSEAEAEAARVLTDANTEAAHLRAEADAEASRIRADTATAEAKIRQRAADLAELERELDQVREALKRSQWPFPLPRVRPGKDAFVRLELDLAETAFGVEAPITVDTFSMCEACSGSGCAPDTQVTACEGCQGRGDKPPGKPCRLCAGTGSVIPTPCPACRGDGRIEAQRTLRVAVPAGTDSGTRIRLAEQGEVGPGGGTPGDIYVEIIERRHDVFTRTGDDLHCHVALPAPVALAGTRLIIKTLDGQQAAGGEEEADGQEEVTVPPGTQPGTTLRLAGRGMPNLGGEGRGDLFVHLDLRDPKQARLQHGRKRDDRKQHGLFKRIRDAFND
;
A
#
# COMPACT_ATOMS: atom_id res chain seq x y z
N MET A 1 42.69 16.74 20.59
CA MET A 1 41.76 17.88 20.80
C MET A 1 40.63 17.38 21.69
N SER A 2 40.18 18.18 22.66
CA SER A 2 39.09 17.82 23.57
C SER A 2 37.74 18.14 22.91
N ALA A 3 36.69 17.39 23.23
CA ALA A 3 35.33 17.76 22.84
C ALA A 3 34.99 19.18 23.35
N ALA A 4 34.22 19.93 22.58
CA ALA A 4 33.71 21.25 22.96
C ALA A 4 32.20 21.27 22.73
N MET A 5 31.49 22.04 23.56
CA MET A 5 30.07 22.29 23.29
C MET A 5 29.91 23.09 22.01
N PRO A 6 28.94 22.74 21.15
CA PRO A 6 28.63 23.54 19.98
C PRO A 6 28.17 24.95 20.34
N ASP A 7 28.43 25.91 19.46
CA ASP A 7 27.96 27.28 19.60
C ASP A 7 26.44 27.34 19.42
N ALA A 8 25.71 27.74 20.47
CA ALA A 8 24.26 27.77 20.45
C ALA A 8 23.70 28.74 19.40
N ALA A 9 24.33 29.90 19.18
CA ALA A 9 23.80 30.92 18.26
C ALA A 9 23.93 30.49 16.78
N GLY A 10 25.05 29.84 16.45
CA GLY A 10 25.36 29.32 15.12
C GLY A 10 24.82 27.91 14.82
N SER A 11 24.07 27.30 15.74
CA SER A 11 23.60 25.92 15.61
C SER A 11 22.08 25.84 15.40
N ARG A 12 21.62 24.76 14.77
CA ARG A 12 20.19 24.46 14.59
C ARG A 12 19.92 22.99 14.88
N ALA A 13 18.75 22.71 15.43
CA ALA A 13 18.25 21.34 15.59
C ALA A 13 16.91 21.20 14.84
N VAL A 14 16.78 20.14 14.05
CA VAL A 14 15.54 19.75 13.36
C VAL A 14 15.16 18.36 13.84
N LEU A 15 14.10 18.29 14.64
CA LEU A 15 13.61 17.07 15.27
C LEU A 15 12.33 16.62 14.55
N ILE A 16 12.43 15.53 13.80
CA ILE A 16 11.34 14.99 12.99
C ILE A 16 10.79 13.75 13.70
N GLY A 17 9.48 13.69 13.89
CA GLY A 17 8.87 12.50 14.48
C GLY A 17 7.45 12.24 14.02
N VAL A 18 7.15 10.96 13.81
CA VAL A 18 5.84 10.47 13.40
C VAL A 18 5.38 9.43 14.42
N SER A 19 4.36 9.79 15.19
CA SER A 19 3.82 8.98 16.28
C SER A 19 2.54 8.20 15.91
N ALA A 20 1.95 8.49 14.74
CA ALA A 20 0.67 7.96 14.30
C ALA A 20 0.68 7.73 12.79
N TYR A 21 0.14 6.61 12.34
CA TYR A 21 0.22 6.16 10.95
C TYR A 21 -1.12 5.62 10.46
N ARG A 22 -1.39 5.79 9.16
CA ARG A 22 -2.59 5.17 8.55
C ARG A 22 -2.42 3.69 8.26
N THR A 23 -1.20 3.24 7.98
CA THR A 23 -0.90 1.92 7.40
C THR A 23 0.20 1.16 8.14
N LEU A 24 0.74 1.73 9.21
CA LEU A 24 1.76 1.14 10.08
C LEU A 24 1.27 1.23 11.53
N ASP A 25 1.94 0.55 12.45
CA ASP A 25 1.60 0.64 13.87
C ASP A 25 1.97 2.01 14.46
N ASP A 26 1.11 2.56 15.30
CA ASP A 26 1.35 3.83 15.99
C ASP A 26 2.52 3.72 16.99
N LEU A 27 3.26 4.82 17.13
CA LEU A 27 4.42 4.97 18.02
C LEU A 27 4.23 6.20 18.92
N PRO A 28 3.25 6.20 19.86
CA PRO A 28 2.92 7.37 20.67
C PRO A 28 4.12 7.94 21.46
N ALA A 29 5.06 7.08 21.84
CA ALA A 29 6.31 7.48 22.51
C ALA A 29 7.16 8.48 21.71
N VAL A 30 7.03 8.54 20.39
CA VAL A 30 7.78 9.49 19.53
C VAL A 30 7.43 10.94 19.84
N GLU A 31 6.18 11.25 20.20
CA GLU A 31 5.78 12.61 20.57
C GLU A 31 6.48 13.09 21.85
N ASN A 32 6.58 12.19 22.84
CA ASN A 32 7.34 12.43 24.07
C ASN A 32 8.83 12.56 23.81
N ASN A 33 9.39 11.80 22.85
CA ASN A 33 10.79 11.93 22.44
C ASN A 33 11.09 13.34 21.97
N LEU A 34 10.30 13.87 21.02
CA LEU A 34 10.50 15.20 20.45
C LEU A 34 10.43 16.28 21.54
N THR A 35 9.38 16.22 22.37
CA THR A 35 9.16 17.20 23.45
C THR A 35 10.32 17.20 24.45
N THR A 36 10.74 16.02 24.90
CA THR A 36 11.78 15.89 25.93
C THR A 36 13.16 16.23 25.39
N LEU A 37 13.46 15.81 24.15
CA LEU A 37 14.74 16.12 23.51
C LEU A 37 14.85 17.61 23.19
N CYS A 38 13.78 18.24 22.67
CA CYS A 38 13.74 19.68 22.44
C CYS A 38 14.01 20.45 23.74
N ALA A 39 13.30 20.11 24.83
CA ALA A 39 13.50 20.73 26.13
C ALA A 39 14.97 20.62 26.61
N HIS A 40 15.59 19.44 26.47
CA HIS A 40 16.99 19.23 26.84
C HIS A 40 17.96 20.06 25.99
N LEU A 41 17.74 20.13 24.68
CA LEU A 41 18.57 20.90 23.75
C LEU A 41 18.47 22.41 24.01
N THR A 42 17.30 22.90 24.41
CA THR A 42 17.08 24.32 24.73
C THR A 42 17.46 24.70 26.17
N ASP A 43 17.75 23.72 27.03
CA ASP A 43 18.10 23.97 28.43
C ASP A 43 19.44 24.74 28.53
N PRO A 44 19.47 25.95 29.13
CA PRO A 44 20.67 26.77 29.27
C PRO A 44 21.83 26.10 30.04
N THR A 45 21.51 25.12 30.89
CA THR A 45 22.52 24.35 31.64
C THR A 45 23.14 23.23 30.80
N GLN A 46 22.52 22.89 29.66
CA GLN A 46 22.94 21.88 28.71
C GLN A 46 23.58 22.53 27.46
N TRP A 47 22.91 22.43 26.30
CA TRP A 47 23.34 23.10 25.07
C TRP A 47 22.87 24.55 25.06
N GLY A 48 21.64 24.84 25.48
CA GLY A 48 21.10 26.20 25.53
C GLY A 48 20.79 26.76 24.14
N LEU A 49 20.36 25.90 23.22
CA LEU A 49 19.87 26.33 21.91
C LEU A 49 18.68 27.30 22.09
N PRO A 50 18.65 28.44 21.37
CA PRO A 50 17.48 29.29 21.35
C PRO A 50 16.24 28.50 20.91
N ALA A 51 15.08 28.78 21.53
CA ALA A 51 13.87 28.01 21.28
C ALA A 51 13.41 28.08 19.82
N ASP A 52 13.66 29.20 19.15
CA ASP A 52 13.41 29.42 17.72
C ASP A 52 14.41 28.71 16.79
N GLN A 53 15.42 28.03 17.35
CA GLN A 53 16.48 27.31 16.63
C GLN A 53 16.39 25.79 16.82
N CYS A 54 15.41 25.32 17.61
CA CYS A 54 15.09 23.90 17.81
C CYS A 54 13.71 23.60 17.19
N HIS A 55 13.70 23.28 15.89
CA HIS A 55 12.47 23.06 15.14
C HIS A 55 11.98 21.63 15.29
N THR A 56 10.78 21.48 15.83
CA THR A 56 10.12 20.19 15.95
C THR A 56 9.06 20.02 14.87
N LEU A 57 9.23 19.01 14.02
CA LEU A 57 8.28 18.58 13.00
C LEU A 57 7.57 17.31 13.48
N HIS A 58 6.46 17.48 14.17
CA HIS A 58 5.59 16.40 14.59
C HIS A 58 4.53 16.13 13.50
N GLN A 59 4.39 14.87 13.10
CA GLN A 59 3.42 14.43 12.09
C GLN A 59 3.51 15.18 10.73
N PRO A 60 4.69 15.36 10.13
CA PRO A 60 4.79 15.99 8.81
C PRO A 60 3.95 15.25 7.77
N ASP A 61 3.08 15.97 7.06
CA ASP A 61 2.09 15.41 6.15
C ASP A 61 2.65 14.99 4.78
N SER A 62 3.85 15.47 4.44
CA SER A 62 4.47 15.34 3.13
C SER A 62 6.00 15.28 3.23
N VAL A 63 6.62 14.75 2.17
CA VAL A 63 8.09 14.75 2.02
C VAL A 63 8.60 16.19 1.93
N ASP A 64 7.89 17.04 1.18
CA ASP A 64 8.25 18.43 0.97
C ASP A 64 8.26 19.22 2.28
N ALA A 65 7.30 19.01 3.19
CA ALA A 65 7.29 19.70 4.49
C ALA A 65 8.59 19.49 5.30
N VAL A 66 9.18 18.29 5.23
CA VAL A 66 10.45 17.98 5.90
C VAL A 66 11.63 18.58 5.14
N LEU A 67 11.68 18.38 3.82
CA LEU A 67 12.79 18.87 3.00
C LEU A 67 12.83 20.41 2.96
N ASP A 68 11.70 21.09 2.80
CA ASP A 68 11.60 22.55 2.81
C ASP A 68 12.08 23.15 4.13
N THR A 69 11.81 22.47 5.25
CA THR A 69 12.32 22.88 6.56
C THR A 69 13.84 22.74 6.60
N LEU A 70 14.39 21.61 6.16
CA LEU A 70 15.84 21.44 6.09
C LEU A 70 16.49 22.45 5.13
N GLN A 71 15.88 22.73 3.98
CA GLN A 71 16.35 23.72 3.00
C GLN A 71 16.35 25.14 3.54
N ARG A 72 15.43 25.46 4.45
CA ARG A 72 15.39 26.75 5.14
C ARG A 72 16.44 26.85 6.23
N GLU A 73 16.60 25.81 7.04
CA GLU A 73 17.47 25.86 8.22
C GLU A 73 18.94 25.55 7.91
N ALA A 74 19.24 24.61 7.01
CA ALA A 74 20.60 24.18 6.69
C ALA A 74 21.54 25.31 6.23
N PRO A 75 21.11 26.26 5.34
CA PRO A 75 22.01 27.29 4.83
C PRO A 75 22.43 28.34 5.87
N VAL A 76 21.66 28.52 6.94
CA VAL A 76 21.93 29.53 7.98
C VAL A 76 22.79 29.01 9.14
N VAL A 77 23.07 27.71 9.18
CA VAL A 77 23.92 27.10 10.21
C VAL A 77 25.38 27.45 9.96
N THR A 78 26.08 27.85 11.02
CA THR A 78 27.51 28.19 10.99
C THR A 78 28.38 27.31 11.87
N ASP A 79 27.79 26.58 12.83
CA ASP A 79 28.53 25.63 13.68
C ASP A 79 27.96 24.22 13.59
N THR A 80 26.81 23.92 14.21
CA THR A 80 26.28 22.55 14.25
C THR A 80 24.84 22.43 13.75
N LEU A 81 24.61 21.51 12.82
CA LEU A 81 23.27 21.07 12.41
C LEU A 81 22.98 19.69 13.00
N LEU A 82 21.98 19.60 13.88
CA LEU A 82 21.45 18.33 14.40
C LEU A 82 20.16 17.97 13.69
N VAL A 83 20.11 16.81 13.04
CA VAL A 83 18.88 16.24 12.49
C VAL A 83 18.55 14.96 13.24
N TYR A 84 17.41 14.95 13.91
CA TYR A 84 16.87 13.78 14.61
C TYR A 84 15.64 13.28 13.86
N TYR A 85 15.54 11.97 13.66
CA TYR A 85 14.34 11.33 13.14
C TYR A 85 13.92 10.17 14.04
N ALA A 86 12.65 10.11 14.41
CA ALA A 86 12.05 8.97 15.09
C ALA A 86 10.73 8.53 14.45
N GLY A 87 10.61 7.23 14.20
CA GLY A 87 9.44 6.66 13.53
C GLY A 87 9.73 5.30 12.92
N HIS A 88 8.91 4.88 11.96
CA HIS A 88 9.21 3.68 11.18
C HIS A 88 10.30 3.93 10.14
N GLY A 89 11.16 2.94 9.96
CA GLY A 89 12.11 2.88 8.86
C GLY A 89 11.70 1.74 7.93
N LEU A 90 11.60 2.05 6.65
CA LEU A 90 11.14 1.15 5.60
C LEU A 90 12.29 0.85 4.64
N VAL A 91 12.18 -0.28 3.97
CA VAL A 91 13.12 -0.76 2.95
C VAL A 91 12.31 -1.19 1.73
N ASP A 92 12.89 -1.01 0.54
CA ASP A 92 12.27 -1.44 -0.71
C ASP A 92 12.92 -2.73 -1.19
N ASP A 93 12.13 -3.69 -1.66
CA ASP A 93 12.62 -4.96 -2.21
C ASP A 93 13.40 -4.74 -3.52
N HIS A 94 13.20 -3.60 -4.19
CA HIS A 94 13.92 -3.22 -5.41
C HIS A 94 15.20 -2.39 -5.17
N ASP A 95 15.36 -1.85 -3.96
CA ASP A 95 16.55 -1.10 -3.54
C ASP A 95 16.91 -1.48 -2.10
N GLU A 96 17.59 -2.63 -1.97
CA GLU A 96 17.98 -3.20 -0.68
C GLU A 96 19.05 -2.38 0.07
N ASP A 97 19.53 -1.26 -0.46
CA ASP A 97 20.54 -0.42 0.18
C ASP A 97 20.00 0.95 0.62
N GLU A 98 18.83 1.36 0.14
CA GLU A 98 18.19 2.62 0.53
C GLU A 98 17.33 2.45 1.80
N LEU A 99 17.41 3.43 2.70
CA LEU A 99 16.56 3.57 3.86
C LEU A 99 15.48 4.60 3.56
N TYR A 100 14.22 4.27 3.84
CA TYR A 100 13.11 5.20 3.70
C TYR A 100 12.53 5.55 5.08
N LEU A 101 12.47 6.84 5.40
CA LEU A 101 11.92 7.37 6.65
C LEU A 101 10.41 7.58 6.47
N ALA A 102 9.61 6.82 7.22
CA ALA A 102 8.16 6.85 7.12
C ALA A 102 7.54 8.18 7.59
N LEU A 103 6.45 8.53 6.92
CA LEU A 103 5.54 9.64 7.18
C LEU A 103 4.15 9.07 7.56
N PRO A 104 3.21 9.89 8.05
CA PRO A 104 1.90 9.42 8.51
C PRO A 104 1.11 8.64 7.45
N HIS A 105 1.40 8.86 6.16
CA HIS A 105 0.74 8.23 5.02
C HIS A 105 1.64 7.24 4.25
N SER A 106 2.81 6.89 4.80
CA SER A 106 3.74 5.97 4.16
C SER A 106 3.22 4.55 4.08
N ASN A 107 3.30 3.96 2.89
CA ASN A 107 2.89 2.59 2.62
C ASN A 107 4.14 1.68 2.55
N PRO A 108 4.25 0.63 3.39
CA PRO A 108 5.42 -0.25 3.43
C PRO A 108 5.64 -1.06 2.15
N VAL A 109 4.63 -1.23 1.29
CA VAL A 109 4.74 -1.96 0.01
C VAL A 109 5.38 -1.08 -1.07
N ARG A 110 5.31 0.24 -0.94
CA ARG A 110 5.82 1.20 -1.92
C ARG A 110 6.49 2.41 -1.24
N PRO A 111 7.53 2.17 -0.42
CA PRO A 111 8.17 3.23 0.36
C PRO A 111 8.78 4.31 -0.55
N HIS A 112 9.31 3.94 -1.72
CA HIS A 112 9.88 4.88 -2.70
C HIS A 112 8.92 5.96 -3.24
N ARG A 113 7.60 5.82 -3.04
CA ARG A 113 6.60 6.83 -3.42
C ARG A 113 5.99 7.59 -2.27
N THR A 114 6.17 7.10 -1.04
CA THR A 114 5.32 7.52 0.09
C THR A 114 6.10 7.85 1.35
N ALA A 115 7.42 7.63 1.36
CA ALA A 115 8.33 7.88 2.47
C ALA A 115 9.55 8.68 1.97
N ILE A 116 10.32 9.26 2.89
CA ILE A 116 11.49 10.09 2.55
C ILE A 116 12.70 9.17 2.34
N PRO A 117 13.30 9.11 1.13
CA PRO A 117 14.58 8.42 0.93
C PRO A 117 15.67 9.12 1.75
N TYR A 118 16.45 8.36 2.52
CA TYR A 118 17.51 8.93 3.35
C TYR A 118 18.56 9.67 2.50
N SER A 119 18.80 9.23 1.27
CA SER A 119 19.64 9.92 0.30
C SER A 119 19.21 11.37 0.03
N TRP A 120 17.92 11.69 0.13
CA TRP A 120 17.42 13.05 -0.04
C TRP A 120 17.75 13.90 1.18
N LEU A 121 17.48 13.42 2.39
CA LEU A 121 17.89 14.08 3.63
C LEU A 121 19.41 14.28 3.68
N ARG A 122 20.18 13.29 3.23
CA ARG A 122 21.64 13.38 3.13
C ARG A 122 22.09 14.49 2.18
N ARG A 123 21.39 14.70 1.06
CA ARG A 123 21.70 15.79 0.13
C ARG A 123 21.54 17.15 0.82
N GLU A 124 20.45 17.35 1.56
CA GLU A 124 20.24 18.61 2.30
C GLU A 124 21.34 18.84 3.36
N LEU A 125 21.86 17.77 3.98
CA LEU A 125 23.02 17.87 4.89
C LEU A 125 24.32 18.23 4.17
N ILE A 126 24.52 17.76 2.93
CA ILE A 126 25.68 18.13 2.11
C ILE A 126 25.60 19.62 1.76
N GLU A 127 24.40 20.11 1.41
CA GLU A 127 24.13 21.52 1.09
C GLU A 127 24.29 22.47 2.29
N ALA A 128 24.28 21.96 3.52
CA ALA A 128 24.63 22.70 4.73
C ALA A 128 26.15 23.01 4.81
N THR A 129 26.74 23.68 3.81
CA THR A 129 28.18 23.93 3.72
C THR A 129 28.72 24.83 4.83
N GLY A 130 27.86 25.65 5.45
CA GLY A 130 28.20 26.49 6.59
C GLY A 130 28.31 25.72 7.92
N ALA A 131 27.71 24.53 8.01
CA ALA A 131 27.75 23.73 9.22
C ALA A 131 29.12 23.05 9.37
N ARG A 132 29.88 23.46 10.39
CA ARG A 132 31.15 22.82 10.78
C ARG A 132 30.96 21.37 11.22
N GLN A 133 29.82 21.07 11.83
CA GLN A 133 29.46 19.76 12.34
C GLN A 133 28.03 19.41 11.92
N LYS A 134 27.81 18.18 11.47
CA LYS A 134 26.51 17.67 11.03
C LYS A 134 26.21 16.39 11.79
N VAL A 135 25.19 16.39 12.63
CA VAL A 135 24.83 15.24 13.46
C VAL A 135 23.50 14.70 12.99
N VAL A 136 23.45 13.40 12.72
CA VAL A 136 22.21 12.71 12.37
C VAL A 136 21.94 11.62 13.38
N VAL A 137 20.77 11.66 14.01
CA VAL A 137 20.33 10.62 14.94
C VAL A 137 19.06 9.96 14.38
N LEU A 138 19.14 8.67 14.07
CA LEU A 138 18.05 7.90 13.47
C LEU A 138 17.51 6.84 14.43
N ASP A 139 16.35 7.09 15.00
CA ASP A 139 15.60 6.14 15.85
C ASP A 139 14.47 5.47 15.07
N CYS A 140 14.86 4.55 14.18
CA CYS A 140 13.94 3.78 13.35
C CYS A 140 14.52 2.42 12.95
N CYS A 141 13.66 1.51 12.49
CA CYS A 141 14.05 0.20 11.96
C CYS A 141 15.01 0.34 10.77
N TYR A 142 15.96 -0.59 10.63
CA TYR A 142 16.92 -0.61 9.52
C TYR A 142 17.81 0.64 9.40
N SER A 143 17.83 1.50 10.42
CA SER A 143 18.59 2.76 10.46
C SER A 143 20.09 2.56 10.18
N GLY A 144 20.67 1.40 10.53
CA GLY A 144 22.05 1.06 10.19
C GLY A 144 22.38 1.02 8.69
N ARG A 145 21.38 1.00 7.79
CA ARG A 145 21.58 1.13 6.33
C ARG A 145 22.06 2.52 5.91
N ALA A 146 21.74 3.55 6.68
CA ALA A 146 22.27 4.90 6.49
C ALA A 146 23.81 4.95 6.47
N LEU A 147 24.46 3.94 7.06
CA LEU A 147 25.91 3.81 7.17
C LEU A 147 26.57 3.10 5.96
N HIS A 148 25.84 2.39 5.11
CA HIS A 148 26.42 1.50 4.07
C HIS A 148 27.02 2.27 2.87
N ARG A 149 26.32 3.29 2.36
CA ARG A 149 26.78 4.07 1.19
C ARG A 149 27.95 5.03 1.50
N TRP A 150 28.49 4.97 2.72
CA TRP A 150 29.66 5.73 3.16
C TRP A 150 30.97 4.92 3.03
N MET A 151 30.89 3.59 2.93
CA MET A 151 32.07 2.71 2.84
C MET A 151 32.27 2.09 1.46
N SER A 152 31.23 2.03 0.62
CA SER A 152 31.30 1.44 -0.72
C SER A 152 31.62 2.52 -1.75
N GLY A 153 32.90 2.73 -2.02
CA GLY A 153 33.42 3.56 -3.11
C GLY A 153 33.18 2.97 -4.51
N ASP A 154 32.03 2.36 -4.75
CA ASP A 154 31.67 1.72 -6.02
C ASP A 154 30.50 2.46 -6.66
N GLY A 155 30.82 3.55 -7.33
CA GLY A 155 29.90 4.33 -8.15
C GLY A 155 30.70 5.20 -9.10
N VAL A 156 30.97 4.68 -10.29
CA VAL A 156 31.56 5.42 -11.42
C VAL A 156 30.70 6.66 -11.69
N GLY A 157 31.16 7.83 -11.27
CA GLY A 157 30.54 9.10 -11.63
C GLY A 157 30.73 10.30 -10.69
N ASP A 158 31.12 10.11 -9.41
CA ASP A 158 31.14 11.25 -8.48
C ASP A 158 32.27 11.21 -7.44
N LEU A 159 33.51 11.14 -7.92
CA LEU A 159 34.73 11.31 -7.13
C LEU A 159 34.93 12.76 -6.62
N GLY A 160 34.01 13.69 -6.95
CA GLY A 160 34.02 15.08 -6.46
C GLY A 160 33.27 15.25 -5.14
N ASN A 161 32.09 14.65 -4.98
CA ASN A 161 31.21 14.90 -3.81
C ASN A 161 31.51 14.07 -2.55
N LEU A 162 32.43 13.08 -2.62
CA LEU A 162 32.90 12.34 -1.45
C LEU A 162 33.90 13.14 -0.59
N LEU A 163 34.44 14.23 -1.13
CA LEU A 163 35.36 15.14 -0.44
C LEU A 163 34.65 16.23 0.39
N ASP A 164 33.31 16.36 0.31
CA ASP A 164 32.55 17.47 0.93
C ASP A 164 31.73 17.08 2.18
N ILE A 165 31.83 15.85 2.67
CA ILE A 165 31.13 15.39 3.88
C ILE A 165 32.04 15.47 5.12
N HIS A 166 32.80 16.56 5.26
CA HIS A 166 33.59 16.80 6.47
C HIS A 166 32.68 17.03 7.68
N GLY A 167 33.00 16.42 8.83
CA GLY A 167 32.34 16.71 10.11
C GLY A 167 30.97 16.07 10.32
N THR A 168 30.58 15.08 9.51
CA THR A 168 29.28 14.40 9.68
C THR A 168 29.39 13.17 10.57
N CYS A 169 28.53 13.07 11.59
CA CYS A 169 28.37 11.89 12.45
C CYS A 169 26.94 11.38 12.39
N VAL A 170 26.78 10.07 12.15
CA VAL A 170 25.47 9.40 12.12
C VAL A 170 25.41 8.39 13.26
N LEU A 171 24.40 8.50 14.11
CA LEU A 171 24.09 7.58 15.20
C LEU A 171 22.74 6.92 14.93
N THR A 172 22.69 5.59 14.96
CA THR A 172 21.49 4.82 14.59
C THR A 172 21.06 3.93 15.75
N ALA A 173 19.75 3.80 15.95
CA ALA A 173 19.18 2.94 17.00
C ALA A 173 19.40 1.44 16.76
N THR A 174 19.74 1.05 15.52
CA THR A 174 19.97 -0.36 15.13
C THR A 174 21.17 -0.53 14.21
N ALA A 175 21.73 -1.73 14.20
CA ALA A 175 22.60 -2.23 13.12
C ALA A 175 21.78 -2.59 11.85
N ARG A 176 22.44 -2.65 10.68
CA ARG A 176 21.84 -2.77 9.31
C ARG A 176 20.62 -3.70 9.16
N THR A 177 20.58 -4.83 9.86
CA THR A 177 19.59 -5.90 9.66
C THR A 177 18.55 -6.01 10.77
N ARG A 178 18.54 -5.10 11.75
CA ARG A 178 17.66 -5.20 12.93
C ARG A 178 16.56 -4.14 12.91
N ARG A 179 15.42 -4.49 13.51
CA ARG A 179 14.30 -3.59 13.76
C ARG A 179 14.52 -2.82 15.05
N ALA A 180 14.16 -1.53 15.04
CA ALA A 180 14.12 -0.72 16.25
C ALA A 180 12.91 -1.14 17.07
N LEU A 181 12.96 -0.90 18.39
CA LEU A 181 11.93 -1.34 19.31
C LEU A 181 11.30 -0.14 20.03
N ALA A 182 9.97 -0.08 19.99
CA ALA A 182 9.16 0.81 20.83
C ALA A 182 8.22 -0.08 21.67
N PRO A 183 8.62 -0.47 22.89
CA PRO A 183 7.80 -1.33 23.73
C PRO A 183 6.48 -0.64 24.11
N ALA A 184 5.37 -1.36 24.01
CA ALA A 184 4.05 -0.82 24.35
C ALA A 184 4.02 -0.38 25.83
N GLY A 185 3.65 0.89 26.07
CA GLY A 185 3.53 1.47 27.41
C GLY A 185 4.77 2.17 27.96
N GLU A 186 5.90 2.21 27.22
CA GLU A 186 7.06 3.03 27.61
C GLU A 186 6.85 4.50 27.22
N THR A 187 7.33 5.42 28.06
CA THR A 187 7.21 6.88 27.83
C THR A 187 7.95 7.33 26.57
N HIS A 188 9.10 6.69 26.28
CA HIS A 188 10.00 6.99 25.17
C HIS A 188 10.34 5.71 24.40
N THR A 189 10.79 5.84 23.15
CA THR A 189 11.28 4.67 22.38
C THR A 189 12.53 4.07 23.03
N ALA A 190 12.84 2.79 22.77
CA ALA A 190 13.86 2.08 23.53
C ALA A 190 15.26 2.71 23.44
N PHE A 191 15.63 3.24 22.27
CA PHE A 191 16.90 3.94 22.07
C PHE A 191 16.87 5.36 22.66
N THR A 192 15.86 6.16 22.29
CA THR A 192 15.78 7.56 22.75
C THR A 192 15.59 7.64 24.27
N GLY A 193 14.89 6.69 24.88
CA GLY A 193 14.77 6.59 26.34
C GLY A 193 16.11 6.44 27.05
N GLU A 194 16.99 5.54 26.58
CA GLU A 194 18.34 5.41 27.17
C GLU A 194 19.21 6.65 26.89
N LEU A 195 19.03 7.29 25.73
CA LEU A 195 19.74 8.54 25.40
C LEU A 195 19.33 9.67 26.36
N LEU A 196 18.03 9.87 26.55
CA LEU A 196 17.51 10.89 27.47
C LEU A 196 17.87 10.58 28.92
N ASP A 197 17.85 9.31 29.33
CA ASP A 197 18.32 8.90 30.65
C ASP A 197 19.80 9.21 30.84
N LEU A 198 20.64 8.93 29.86
CA LEU A 198 22.06 9.28 29.88
C LEU A 198 22.26 10.79 29.98
N LEU A 199 21.56 11.58 29.16
CA LEU A 199 21.66 13.03 29.15
C LEU A 199 21.19 13.65 30.49
N ARG A 200 20.23 13.02 31.16
CA ARG A 200 19.68 13.47 32.45
C ARG A 200 20.52 13.02 33.65
N GLN A 201 21.01 11.79 33.64
CA GLN A 201 21.72 11.19 34.79
C GLN A 201 23.23 11.38 34.69
N GLY A 202 23.77 11.50 33.48
CA GLY A 202 25.19 11.54 33.21
C GLY A 202 25.90 10.19 33.37
N VAL A 203 27.22 10.21 33.17
CA VAL A 203 28.11 9.06 33.40
C VAL A 203 28.99 9.37 34.61
N THR A 204 28.81 8.62 35.70
CA THR A 204 29.66 8.73 36.89
C THR A 204 31.11 8.42 36.53
N GLN A 205 32.05 9.30 36.91
CA GLN A 205 33.47 9.23 36.50
C GLN A 205 33.69 9.32 34.98
N GLY A 206 32.69 9.79 34.23
CA GLY A 206 32.80 10.05 32.79
C GLY A 206 33.42 11.42 32.48
N PRO A 207 33.61 11.74 31.19
CA PRO A 207 34.11 13.03 30.75
C PRO A 207 33.16 14.18 31.13
N GLU A 208 33.66 15.41 31.10
CA GLU A 208 32.87 16.62 31.37
C GLU A 208 31.73 16.84 30.36
N LEU A 209 31.96 16.47 29.10
CA LEU A 209 30.99 16.56 28.02
C LEU A 209 30.54 15.17 27.57
N LEU A 210 29.25 15.06 27.24
CA LEU A 210 28.70 13.87 26.60
C LEU A 210 28.83 14.03 25.09
N ASP A 211 30.01 13.68 24.57
CA ASP A 211 30.24 13.58 23.13
C ASP A 211 29.59 12.33 22.52
N LEU A 212 29.39 12.33 21.20
CA LEU A 212 28.74 11.24 20.49
C LEU A 212 29.44 9.89 20.68
N GLU A 213 30.77 9.87 20.88
CA GLU A 213 31.52 8.64 21.18
C GLU A 213 31.19 8.10 22.58
N THR A 214 31.18 8.97 23.58
CA THR A 214 30.80 8.64 24.96
C THR A 214 29.35 8.16 25.01
N ILE A 215 28.47 8.88 24.33
CA ILE A 215 27.06 8.53 24.19
C ILE A 215 26.91 7.14 23.55
N TYR A 216 27.55 6.91 22.40
CA TYR A 216 27.50 5.63 21.71
C TYR A 216 27.96 4.46 22.59
N ARG A 217 29.11 4.59 23.26
CA ARG A 217 29.64 3.52 24.15
C ARG A 217 28.70 3.21 25.30
N HIS A 218 28.13 4.26 25.91
CA HIS A 218 27.20 4.09 27.01
C HIS A 218 25.89 3.43 26.54
N LEU A 219 25.35 3.89 25.41
CA LEU A 219 24.14 3.32 24.80
C LEU A 219 24.34 1.86 24.39
N ASP A 220 25.46 1.50 23.75
CA ASP A 220 25.76 0.10 23.41
C ASP A 220 25.76 -0.77 24.68
N HIS A 221 26.44 -0.34 25.73
CA HIS A 221 26.50 -1.09 26.99
C HIS A 221 25.11 -1.26 27.64
N ARG A 222 24.32 -0.17 27.73
CA ARG A 222 22.99 -0.16 28.34
C ARG A 222 21.99 -0.98 27.55
N LEU A 223 21.92 -0.79 26.24
CA LEU A 223 20.99 -1.54 25.37
C LEU A 223 21.36 -3.02 25.34
N ARG A 224 22.65 -3.36 25.31
CA ARG A 224 23.14 -4.75 25.38
C ARG A 224 22.75 -5.44 26.68
N SER A 225 22.92 -4.78 27.82
CA SER A 225 22.55 -5.35 29.13
C SER A 225 21.04 -5.57 29.29
N LYS A 226 20.22 -4.77 28.60
CA LYS A 226 18.76 -4.92 28.56
C LYS A 226 18.25 -5.85 27.43
N GLY A 227 19.15 -6.46 26.65
CA GLY A 227 18.78 -7.32 25.52
C GLY A 227 18.06 -6.57 24.38
N ARG A 228 18.27 -5.26 24.26
CA ARG A 228 17.64 -4.38 23.26
C ARG A 228 18.47 -4.31 21.97
N PRO A 229 17.91 -3.83 20.84
CA PRO A 229 18.68 -3.59 19.62
C PRO A 229 19.90 -2.71 19.89
N LEU A 230 21.04 -3.08 19.30
CA LEU A 230 22.31 -2.40 19.51
C LEU A 230 22.42 -1.21 18.55
N PRO A 231 22.91 -0.06 19.03
CA PRO A 231 23.10 1.10 18.18
C PRO A 231 24.26 0.86 17.21
N ALA A 232 24.31 1.62 16.13
CA ALA A 232 25.47 1.68 15.25
C ALA A 232 25.86 3.14 14.98
N ARG A 233 27.10 3.35 14.55
CA ARG A 233 27.64 4.69 14.31
C ARG A 233 28.50 4.71 13.05
N GLY A 234 28.39 5.78 12.28
CA GLY A 234 29.30 6.11 11.18
C GLY A 234 29.92 7.49 11.40
N GLN A 235 31.16 7.65 10.97
CA GLN A 235 31.92 8.88 11.13
C GLN A 235 32.84 9.08 9.93
N LEU A 236 32.85 10.30 9.38
CA LEU A 236 33.84 10.79 8.43
C LEU A 236 34.64 11.90 9.14
N ASP A 237 35.97 11.74 9.20
CA ASP A 237 36.92 12.59 9.95
C ASP A 237 36.54 12.83 11.42
N HIS A 238 37.11 13.84 12.07
CA HIS A 238 37.07 14.09 13.53
C HIS A 238 35.67 14.37 14.16
N GLY A 239 34.57 14.04 13.47
CA GLY A 239 33.18 14.25 13.89
C GLY A 239 32.69 13.47 15.13
N GLY A 240 33.52 12.64 15.75
CA GLY A 240 33.20 11.92 16.99
C GLY A 240 33.23 12.78 18.26
N MET A 241 33.65 14.04 18.15
CA MET A 241 33.80 14.98 19.28
C MET A 241 32.65 15.98 19.45
N VAL A 242 31.52 15.80 18.75
CA VAL A 242 30.34 16.67 18.93
C VAL A 242 29.66 16.33 20.24
N ALA A 243 29.55 17.30 21.15
CA ALA A 243 28.83 17.16 22.41
C ALA A 243 27.35 17.47 22.23
N LEU A 244 26.48 16.63 22.80
CA LEU A 244 25.03 16.89 22.85
C LEU A 244 24.58 17.49 24.19
N GLY A 245 25.48 17.56 25.17
CA GLY A 245 25.19 18.11 26.49
C GLY A 245 26.35 17.95 27.45
N TRP A 246 26.17 18.51 28.65
CA TRP A 246 27.12 18.36 29.74
C TRP A 246 26.84 17.07 30.49
N ASN A 247 27.88 16.44 31.00
CA ASN A 247 27.71 15.30 31.87
C ASN A 247 27.22 15.78 33.25
N VAL A 248 25.93 15.60 33.54
CA VAL A 248 25.30 16.01 34.81
C VAL A 248 25.96 15.34 36.03
N ALA A 249 26.52 14.13 35.86
CA ALA A 249 27.24 13.43 36.93
C ALA A 249 28.65 14.00 37.19
N HIS A 250 29.14 14.93 36.37
CA HIS A 250 30.46 15.52 36.52
C HIS A 250 30.41 16.72 37.48
N PRO A 251 31.36 16.87 38.43
CA PRO A 251 31.33 17.94 39.44
C PRO A 251 31.27 19.37 38.88
N SER A 252 31.78 19.60 37.66
CA SER A 252 31.72 20.92 37.02
C SER A 252 30.31 21.33 36.58
N HIS A 253 29.37 20.38 36.43
CA HIS A 253 27.98 20.68 36.10
C HIS A 253 27.26 21.41 37.24
N GLN A 254 27.51 21.02 38.50
CA GLN A 254 26.97 21.70 39.69
C GLN A 254 27.39 23.18 39.76
N LEU A 255 28.61 23.50 39.31
CA LEU A 255 29.08 24.89 39.22
C LEU A 255 28.37 25.68 38.11
N ARG A 256 27.91 25.01 37.05
CA ARG A 256 27.12 25.63 35.97
C ARG A 256 25.68 25.90 36.40
N GLU A 257 25.03 24.95 37.07
CA GLU A 257 23.70 25.17 37.64
C GLU A 257 23.69 26.38 38.59
N LEU A 258 24.71 26.50 39.46
CA LEU A 258 24.85 27.66 40.35
C LEU A 258 25.05 28.99 39.59
N ARG A 259 25.73 28.96 38.43
CA ARG A 259 25.86 30.14 37.56
C ARG A 259 24.54 30.48 36.89
N GLN A 260 23.79 29.49 36.40
CA GLN A 260 22.47 29.71 35.78
C GLN A 260 21.48 30.28 36.80
N VAL A 261 21.42 29.72 38.00
CA VAL A 261 20.59 30.26 39.10
C VAL A 261 20.96 31.71 39.44
N ARG A 262 22.25 32.07 39.37
CA ARG A 262 22.67 33.48 39.52
C ARG A 262 22.14 34.34 38.38
N THR A 263 22.26 33.90 37.13
CA THR A 263 21.77 34.62 35.94
C THR A 263 20.26 34.82 36.00
N ASP A 264 19.49 33.78 36.31
CA ASP A 264 18.03 33.86 36.45
C ASP A 264 17.63 34.81 37.58
N LEU A 265 18.34 34.75 38.71
CA LEU A 265 18.11 35.66 39.84
C LEU A 265 18.37 37.12 39.46
N ASP A 266 19.40 37.39 38.65
CA ASP A 266 19.71 38.74 38.18
C ASP A 266 18.70 39.23 37.13
N ALA A 267 18.18 38.35 36.26
CA ALA A 267 17.09 38.65 35.34
C ALA A 267 15.78 38.99 36.09
N VAL A 268 15.40 38.18 37.08
CA VAL A 268 14.22 38.42 37.93
C VAL A 268 14.37 39.73 38.72
N ARG A 269 15.58 40.06 39.18
CA ARG A 269 15.85 41.36 39.85
C ARG A 269 15.67 42.52 38.89
N ALA A 270 16.16 42.41 37.65
CA ALA A 270 16.00 43.44 36.63
C ALA A 270 14.52 43.64 36.25
N GLU A 271 13.77 42.56 36.07
CA GLU A 271 12.32 42.61 35.78
C GLU A 271 11.53 43.22 36.95
N ARG A 272 11.85 42.84 38.19
CA ARG A 272 11.26 43.46 39.39
C ARG A 272 11.56 44.96 39.46
N ASP A 273 12.79 45.36 39.16
CA ASP A 273 13.20 46.76 39.23
C ASP A 273 12.53 47.59 38.10
N GLU A 274 12.29 46.99 36.94
CA GLU A 274 11.52 47.59 35.85
C GLU A 274 10.02 47.69 36.19
N LEU A 275 9.41 46.63 36.72
CA LEU A 275 8.04 46.65 37.23
C LEU A 275 7.86 47.71 38.33
N ARG A 276 8.87 47.89 39.19
CA ARG A 276 8.87 48.93 40.24
C ARG A 276 8.93 50.35 39.66
N ARG A 277 9.71 50.58 38.60
CA ARG A 277 9.73 51.86 37.87
C ARG A 277 8.42 52.15 37.16
N LEU A 278 7.84 51.13 36.51
CA LEU A 278 6.53 51.24 35.86
C LEU A 278 5.41 51.54 36.87
N LEU A 279 5.47 50.94 38.08
CA LEU A 279 4.55 51.24 39.18
C LEU A 279 4.72 52.67 39.75
N GLU A 280 5.94 53.21 39.83
CA GLU A 280 6.20 54.59 40.26
C GLU A 280 5.69 55.65 39.25
N VAL A 281 5.74 55.34 37.95
CA VAL A 281 5.21 56.22 36.89
C VAL A 281 3.68 56.11 36.80
N ALA A 282 3.12 54.91 36.97
CA ALA A 282 1.66 54.68 36.96
C ALA A 282 0.96 55.34 38.16
N GLY A 283 1.60 55.38 39.34
CA GLY A 283 1.03 55.97 40.56
C GLY A 283 0.74 57.48 40.51
N LYS A 284 1.33 58.23 39.56
CA LYS A 284 1.11 59.68 39.37
C LYS A 284 0.16 60.06 38.23
N ARG A 285 -0.12 59.15 37.29
CA ARG A 285 -1.10 59.37 36.19
C ARG A 285 -2.44 58.67 36.41
N ALA A 286 -2.47 57.63 37.25
CA ALA A 286 -3.65 56.78 37.43
C ALA A 286 -4.80 57.41 38.23
N THR A 287 -4.62 58.51 38.96
CA THR A 287 -5.74 59.15 39.68
C THR A 287 -6.67 59.95 38.77
N ASP A 288 -6.18 60.48 37.64
CA ASP A 288 -6.98 61.34 36.76
C ASP A 288 -7.42 60.63 35.46
N GLU A 289 -6.64 59.66 34.95
CA GLU A 289 -6.99 58.90 33.73
C GLU A 289 -7.91 57.70 34.00
N ALA A 290 -7.90 57.14 35.21
CA ALA A 290 -8.72 55.97 35.56
C ALA A 290 -10.23 56.27 35.56
N GLU A 291 -10.65 57.47 35.98
CA GLU A 291 -12.07 57.84 36.00
C GLU A 291 -12.66 57.98 34.59
N GLN A 292 -11.87 58.43 33.60
CA GLN A 292 -12.31 58.54 32.21
C GLN A 292 -12.26 57.20 31.45
N GLN A 293 -11.25 56.35 31.73
CA GLN A 293 -11.11 55.04 31.09
C GLN A 293 -12.12 53.99 31.62
N ILE A 294 -12.51 54.05 32.89
CA ILE A 294 -13.55 53.18 33.46
C ILE A 294 -14.92 53.43 32.79
N ALA A 295 -15.22 54.67 32.38
CA ALA A 295 -16.44 55.01 31.65
C ALA A 295 -16.43 54.49 30.20
N ALA A 296 -15.28 54.53 29.52
CA ALA A 296 -15.10 54.00 28.16
C ALA A 296 -15.09 52.46 28.13
N ALA A 297 -14.40 51.81 29.07
CA ALA A 297 -14.33 50.36 29.20
C ALA A 297 -15.70 49.73 29.49
N ARG A 298 -16.59 50.43 30.22
CA ARG A 298 -17.98 49.97 30.46
C ARG A 298 -18.82 49.94 29.17
N ARG A 299 -18.59 50.86 28.22
CA ARG A 299 -19.28 50.84 26.91
C ARG A 299 -18.77 49.73 26.01
N ILE A 300 -17.44 49.61 25.86
CA ILE A 300 -16.80 48.55 25.07
C ILE A 300 -17.18 47.16 25.60
N ARG A 301 -17.21 47.00 26.93
CA ARG A 301 -17.66 45.75 27.57
C ARG A 301 -19.13 45.44 27.27
N SER A 302 -20.03 46.43 27.29
CA SER A 302 -21.44 46.19 26.95
C SER A 302 -21.66 45.84 25.47
N GLU A 303 -20.84 46.41 24.58
CA GLU A 303 -20.88 46.10 23.14
C GLU A 303 -20.30 44.70 22.87
N ALA A 304 -19.18 44.36 23.51
CA ALA A 304 -18.58 43.03 23.45
C ALA A 304 -19.47 41.95 24.10
N GLU A 305 -20.17 42.24 25.19
CA GLU A 305 -21.17 41.35 25.81
C GLU A 305 -22.37 41.14 24.87
N ALA A 306 -22.81 42.19 24.14
CA ALA A 306 -23.88 42.10 23.15
C ALA A 306 -23.48 41.38 21.86
N GLU A 307 -22.20 41.46 21.46
CA GLU A 307 -21.65 40.72 20.32
C GLU A 307 -21.38 39.26 20.66
N ALA A 308 -20.81 38.98 21.84
CA ALA A 308 -20.66 37.63 22.36
C ALA A 308 -22.02 36.93 22.54
N ALA A 309 -23.07 37.65 22.99
CA ALA A 309 -24.42 37.12 23.05
C ALA A 309 -25.00 36.78 21.66
N ARG A 310 -24.69 37.58 20.63
CA ARG A 310 -25.08 37.30 19.24
C ARG A 310 -24.34 36.10 18.66
N VAL A 311 -23.01 36.06 18.79
CA VAL A 311 -22.19 34.92 18.35
C VAL A 311 -22.60 33.63 19.04
N LEU A 312 -22.90 33.68 20.35
CA LEU A 312 -23.41 32.53 21.09
C LEU A 312 -24.81 32.10 20.61
N THR A 313 -25.68 33.06 20.24
CA THR A 313 -27.01 32.77 19.69
C THR A 313 -26.90 32.13 18.30
N ASP A 314 -26.02 32.63 17.44
CA ASP A 314 -25.77 32.09 16.10
C ASP A 314 -25.17 30.69 16.18
N ALA A 315 -24.16 30.49 17.05
CA ALA A 315 -23.57 29.18 17.30
C ALA A 315 -24.58 28.18 17.89
N ASN A 316 -25.47 28.62 18.77
CA ASN A 316 -26.54 27.77 19.30
C ASN A 316 -27.60 27.42 18.26
N THR A 317 -27.89 28.34 17.32
CA THR A 317 -28.82 28.11 16.21
C THR A 317 -28.25 27.12 15.21
N GLU A 318 -26.97 27.25 14.87
CA GLU A 318 -26.25 26.31 14.02
C GLU A 318 -26.12 24.93 14.68
N ALA A 319 -25.79 24.89 15.98
CA ALA A 319 -25.77 23.63 16.73
C ALA A 319 -27.16 22.96 16.79
N ALA A 320 -28.25 23.74 16.84
CA ALA A 320 -29.61 23.21 16.78
C ALA A 320 -29.94 22.65 15.38
N HIS A 321 -29.48 23.31 14.31
CA HIS A 321 -29.65 22.84 12.93
C HIS A 321 -28.90 21.53 12.68
N LEU A 322 -27.61 21.46 13.05
CA LEU A 322 -26.79 20.25 12.94
C LEU A 322 -27.36 19.08 13.77
N ARG A 323 -27.94 19.35 14.95
CA ARG A 323 -28.66 18.34 15.73
C ARG A 323 -29.90 17.83 15.02
N ALA A 324 -30.70 18.71 14.42
CA ALA A 324 -31.89 18.33 13.67
C ALA A 324 -31.53 17.49 12.41
N GLU A 325 -30.46 17.85 11.71
CA GLU A 325 -29.93 17.07 10.58
C GLU A 325 -29.44 15.69 11.04
N ALA A 326 -28.70 15.62 12.14
CA ALA A 326 -28.24 14.36 12.72
C ALA A 326 -29.40 13.46 13.19
N ASP A 327 -30.46 14.04 13.78
CA ASP A 327 -31.66 13.31 14.19
C ASP A 327 -32.47 12.79 12.98
N ALA A 328 -32.51 13.57 11.89
CA ALA A 328 -33.10 13.14 10.62
C ALA A 328 -32.30 11.98 10.01
N GLU A 329 -30.98 12.09 9.96
CA GLU A 329 -30.07 11.03 9.51
C GLU A 329 -30.25 9.74 10.33
N ALA A 330 -30.22 9.85 11.65
CA ALA A 330 -30.42 8.74 12.57
C ALA A 330 -31.79 8.09 12.39
N SER A 331 -32.83 8.87 12.05
CA SER A 331 -34.16 8.34 11.75
C SER A 331 -34.20 7.56 10.43
N ARG A 332 -33.48 8.01 9.39
CA ARG A 332 -33.34 7.25 8.13
C ARG A 332 -32.58 5.94 8.37
N ILE A 333 -31.45 5.99 9.07
CA ILE A 333 -30.66 4.80 9.42
C ILE A 333 -31.50 3.78 10.20
N ARG A 334 -32.32 4.24 11.17
CA ARG A 334 -33.24 3.35 11.90
C ARG A 334 -34.28 2.70 10.97
N ALA A 335 -34.84 3.44 10.01
CA ALA A 335 -35.80 2.91 9.05
C ALA A 335 -35.15 1.87 8.10
N ASP A 336 -33.95 2.15 7.62
CA ASP A 336 -33.17 1.23 6.78
C ASP A 336 -32.79 -0.05 7.55
N THR A 337 -32.37 0.11 8.80
CA THR A 337 -32.06 -1.02 9.69
C THR A 337 -33.29 -1.88 9.95
N ALA A 338 -34.45 -1.28 10.24
CA ALA A 338 -35.70 -2.01 10.42
C ALA A 338 -36.12 -2.77 9.14
N THR A 339 -35.88 -2.17 7.97
CA THR A 339 -36.13 -2.82 6.67
C THR A 339 -35.18 -4.01 6.44
N ALA A 340 -33.90 -3.85 6.79
CA ALA A 340 -32.91 -4.92 6.70
C ALA A 340 -33.25 -6.07 7.67
N GLU A 341 -33.63 -5.78 8.91
CA GLU A 341 -34.07 -6.78 9.88
C GLU A 341 -35.32 -7.54 9.41
N ALA A 342 -36.26 -6.87 8.76
CA ALA A 342 -37.43 -7.53 8.17
C ALA A 342 -37.02 -8.51 7.05
N LYS A 343 -36.08 -8.13 6.18
CA LYS A 343 -35.52 -9.03 5.16
C LYS A 343 -34.79 -10.22 5.78
N ILE A 344 -34.02 -10.01 6.85
CA ILE A 344 -33.33 -11.09 7.57
C ILE A 344 -34.34 -12.07 8.17
N ARG A 345 -35.41 -11.58 8.82
CA ARG A 345 -36.49 -12.44 9.35
C ARG A 345 -37.16 -13.25 8.25
N GLN A 346 -37.42 -12.65 7.09
CA GLN A 346 -38.00 -13.34 5.94
C GLN A 346 -37.06 -14.44 5.43
N ARG A 347 -35.76 -14.15 5.26
CA ARG A 347 -34.77 -15.16 4.83
C ARG A 347 -34.58 -16.28 5.84
N ALA A 348 -34.66 -15.98 7.14
CA ALA A 348 -34.63 -17.01 8.18
C ALA A 348 -35.87 -17.93 8.10
N ALA A 349 -37.04 -17.38 7.78
CA ALA A 349 -38.24 -18.18 7.55
C ALA A 349 -38.13 -19.04 6.27
N ASP A 350 -37.63 -18.48 5.16
CA ASP A 350 -37.34 -19.22 3.93
C ASP A 350 -36.36 -20.38 4.18
N LEU A 351 -35.31 -20.13 4.96
CA LEU A 351 -34.32 -21.15 5.32
C LEU A 351 -34.95 -22.27 6.16
N ALA A 352 -35.78 -21.93 7.15
CA ALA A 352 -36.49 -22.91 7.96
C ALA A 352 -37.54 -23.73 7.15
N GLU A 353 -38.07 -23.17 6.06
CA GLU A 353 -38.89 -23.93 5.09
C GLU A 353 -38.03 -24.94 4.33
N LEU A 354 -36.92 -24.49 3.75
CA LEU A 354 -35.99 -25.35 3.01
C LEU A 354 -35.37 -26.45 3.89
N GLU A 355 -35.07 -26.16 5.15
CA GLU A 355 -34.58 -27.16 6.11
C GLU A 355 -35.64 -28.23 6.40
N ARG A 356 -36.92 -27.84 6.54
CA ARG A 356 -38.03 -28.79 6.67
C ARG A 356 -38.19 -29.64 5.42
N GLU A 357 -38.10 -29.04 4.23
CA GLU A 357 -38.14 -29.78 2.96
C GLU A 357 -36.95 -30.75 2.85
N LEU A 358 -35.74 -30.32 3.22
CA LEU A 358 -34.55 -31.15 3.21
C LEU A 358 -34.68 -32.32 4.18
N ASP A 359 -35.24 -32.11 5.38
CA ASP A 359 -35.47 -33.18 6.35
C ASP A 359 -36.58 -34.13 5.90
N GLN A 360 -37.61 -33.63 5.21
CA GLN A 360 -38.59 -34.49 4.53
C GLN A 360 -37.94 -35.35 3.45
N VAL A 361 -37.05 -34.76 2.63
CA VAL A 361 -36.27 -35.49 1.61
C VAL A 361 -35.32 -36.49 2.26
N ARG A 362 -34.67 -36.15 3.38
CA ARG A 362 -33.79 -37.06 4.14
C ARG A 362 -34.56 -38.22 4.76
N GLU A 363 -35.73 -37.99 5.35
CA GLU A 363 -36.57 -39.07 5.89
C GLU A 363 -37.17 -39.92 4.76
N ALA A 364 -37.52 -39.31 3.63
CA ALA A 364 -37.90 -40.03 2.42
C ALA A 364 -36.72 -40.87 1.88
N LEU A 365 -35.49 -40.36 1.90
CA LEU A 365 -34.27 -41.09 1.52
C LEU A 365 -33.92 -42.21 2.51
N LYS A 366 -34.14 -42.02 3.81
CA LYS A 366 -33.98 -43.08 4.84
C LYS A 366 -35.01 -44.20 4.67
N ARG A 367 -36.24 -43.87 4.25
CA ARG A 367 -37.29 -44.84 3.89
C ARG A 367 -37.10 -45.44 2.50
N SER A 368 -36.37 -44.77 1.63
CA SER A 368 -36.00 -45.25 0.30
C SER A 368 -34.83 -46.23 0.44
N GLN A 369 -35.16 -47.50 0.44
CA GLN A 369 -34.22 -48.58 0.20
C GLN A 369 -33.41 -48.24 -1.05
N TRP A 370 -32.07 -48.19 -0.96
CA TRP A 370 -31.19 -47.97 -2.11
C TRP A 370 -31.68 -48.85 -3.27
N PRO A 371 -31.95 -48.31 -4.47
CA PRO A 371 -32.49 -49.09 -5.56
C PRO A 371 -31.43 -50.10 -5.99
N PHE A 372 -31.56 -51.31 -5.46
CA PHE A 372 -30.86 -52.47 -5.94
C PHE A 372 -31.79 -53.20 -6.92
N PRO A 373 -31.29 -53.58 -8.10
CA PRO A 373 -29.90 -53.44 -8.55
C PRO A 373 -29.56 -52.01 -9.00
N LEU A 374 -28.33 -51.59 -8.70
CA LEU A 374 -27.77 -50.38 -9.30
C LEU A 374 -27.59 -50.60 -10.81
N PRO A 375 -28.03 -49.67 -11.66
CA PRO A 375 -27.83 -49.82 -13.10
C PRO A 375 -26.32 -49.85 -13.42
N ARG A 376 -25.91 -50.83 -14.24
CA ARG A 376 -24.53 -50.92 -14.78
C ARG A 376 -24.22 -49.75 -15.71
N VAL A 377 -25.24 -49.34 -16.48
CA VAL A 377 -25.18 -48.18 -17.38
C VAL A 377 -25.61 -46.95 -16.59
N ARG A 378 -24.73 -45.97 -16.45
CA ARG A 378 -25.00 -44.72 -15.72
C ARG A 378 -24.63 -43.53 -16.58
N PRO A 379 -25.30 -42.38 -16.43
CA PRO A 379 -24.89 -41.17 -17.13
C PRO A 379 -23.48 -40.76 -16.71
N GLY A 380 -22.76 -40.19 -17.66
CA GLY A 380 -21.46 -39.59 -17.43
C GLY A 380 -21.51 -38.33 -16.60
N LYS A 381 -20.36 -37.88 -16.13
CA LYS A 381 -20.23 -36.64 -15.37
C LYS A 381 -19.94 -35.48 -16.31
N ASP A 382 -20.44 -34.31 -15.89
CA ASP A 382 -20.09 -33.06 -16.55
C ASP A 382 -18.66 -32.65 -16.22
N ALA A 383 -18.01 -31.96 -17.15
CA ALA A 383 -16.65 -31.42 -16.99
C ALA A 383 -16.64 -29.89 -17.14
N PHE A 384 -15.69 -29.25 -16.46
CA PHE A 384 -15.45 -27.82 -16.53
C PHE A 384 -14.05 -27.55 -17.05
N VAL A 385 -13.95 -26.73 -18.09
CA VAL A 385 -12.67 -26.38 -18.75
C VAL A 385 -12.58 -24.87 -18.87
N ARG A 386 -11.39 -24.31 -18.68
CA ARG A 386 -11.14 -22.88 -18.90
C ARG A 386 -10.48 -22.67 -20.25
N LEU A 387 -10.98 -21.70 -21.00
CA LEU A 387 -10.40 -21.27 -22.26
C LEU A 387 -10.00 -19.80 -22.12
N GLU A 388 -8.69 -19.56 -22.18
CA GLU A 388 -8.14 -18.20 -22.15
C GLU A 388 -8.11 -17.62 -23.56
N LEU A 389 -8.69 -16.43 -23.73
CA LEU A 389 -8.78 -15.71 -25.01
C LEU A 389 -8.25 -14.30 -24.88
N ASP A 390 -7.67 -13.78 -25.95
CA ASP A 390 -7.28 -12.38 -26.03
C ASP A 390 -8.51 -11.48 -26.23
N LEU A 391 -8.39 -10.20 -25.89
CA LEU A 391 -9.48 -9.21 -26.01
C LEU A 391 -10.04 -9.11 -27.44
N ALA A 392 -9.19 -9.27 -28.46
CA ALA A 392 -9.65 -9.29 -29.85
C ALA A 392 -10.46 -10.56 -30.17
N GLU A 393 -10.07 -11.72 -29.64
CA GLU A 393 -10.78 -12.98 -29.82
C GLU A 393 -12.14 -12.96 -29.10
N THR A 394 -12.24 -12.33 -27.93
CA THR A 394 -13.52 -12.13 -27.23
C THR A 394 -14.41 -11.09 -27.93
N ALA A 395 -13.81 -10.07 -28.55
CA ALA A 395 -14.54 -9.06 -29.30
C ALA A 395 -15.14 -9.61 -30.59
N PHE A 396 -14.34 -10.24 -31.45
CA PHE A 396 -14.78 -10.65 -32.79
C PHE A 396 -15.33 -12.09 -32.85
N GLY A 397 -15.11 -12.86 -31.78
CA GLY A 397 -15.42 -14.28 -31.75
C GLY A 397 -14.32 -15.13 -32.40
N VAL A 398 -14.20 -16.38 -31.97
CA VAL A 398 -13.19 -17.31 -32.47
C VAL A 398 -13.68 -18.76 -32.36
N GLU A 399 -13.22 -19.60 -33.29
CA GLU A 399 -13.34 -21.06 -33.20
C GLU A 399 -12.06 -21.64 -32.58
N ALA A 400 -12.06 -21.83 -31.27
CA ALA A 400 -10.87 -22.25 -30.52
C ALA A 400 -10.86 -23.77 -30.26
N PRO A 401 -9.72 -24.48 -30.45
CA PRO A 401 -9.60 -25.87 -30.06
C PRO A 401 -9.33 -26.01 -28.55
N ILE A 402 -10.10 -26.83 -27.86
CA ILE A 402 -9.83 -27.28 -26.48
C ILE A 402 -9.46 -28.75 -26.49
N THR A 403 -8.46 -29.13 -25.69
CA THR A 403 -8.09 -30.53 -25.50
C THR A 403 -8.53 -30.98 -24.12
N VAL A 404 -9.28 -32.08 -24.06
CA VAL A 404 -9.85 -32.61 -22.82
C VAL A 404 -9.48 -34.07 -22.64
N ASP A 405 -9.00 -34.41 -21.45
CA ASP A 405 -8.82 -35.78 -21.01
C ASP A 405 -10.13 -36.29 -20.42
N THR A 406 -10.76 -37.25 -21.06
CA THR A 406 -12.10 -37.74 -20.70
C THR A 406 -12.21 -39.25 -20.92
N PHE A 407 -13.31 -39.86 -20.46
CA PHE A 407 -13.62 -41.24 -20.84
C PHE A 407 -14.44 -41.24 -22.13
N SER A 408 -13.97 -42.01 -23.11
CA SER A 408 -14.69 -42.31 -24.35
C SER A 408 -15.29 -43.72 -24.31
N MET A 409 -16.29 -43.97 -25.15
CA MET A 409 -16.91 -45.28 -25.26
C MET A 409 -15.87 -46.30 -25.76
N CYS A 410 -15.79 -47.47 -25.14
CA CYS A 410 -14.86 -48.50 -25.56
C CYS A 410 -15.32 -49.11 -26.90
N GLU A 411 -14.58 -48.85 -27.98
CA GLU A 411 -14.92 -49.35 -29.32
C GLU A 411 -14.93 -50.89 -29.39
N ALA A 412 -13.99 -51.55 -28.70
CA ALA A 412 -13.84 -53.02 -28.72
C ALA A 412 -15.05 -53.79 -28.15
N CYS A 413 -15.87 -53.16 -27.31
CA CYS A 413 -17.07 -53.79 -26.73
C CYS A 413 -18.34 -52.93 -26.89
N SER A 414 -18.24 -51.81 -27.60
CA SER A 414 -19.30 -50.81 -27.81
C SER A 414 -20.07 -50.46 -26.52
N GLY A 415 -19.36 -50.27 -25.40
CA GLY A 415 -19.98 -49.92 -24.12
C GLY A 415 -20.36 -51.09 -23.20
N SER A 416 -20.51 -52.31 -23.72
CA SER A 416 -21.04 -53.45 -22.94
C SER A 416 -20.16 -53.89 -21.75
N GLY A 417 -18.84 -53.68 -21.87
CA GLY A 417 -17.81 -54.15 -20.94
C GLY A 417 -17.48 -55.65 -21.06
N CYS A 418 -18.11 -56.38 -22.00
CA CYS A 418 -17.89 -57.80 -22.21
C CYS A 418 -16.82 -58.05 -23.30
N ALA A 419 -16.12 -59.18 -23.23
CA ALA A 419 -15.31 -59.66 -24.35
C ALA A 419 -16.21 -60.01 -25.56
N PRO A 420 -15.69 -60.03 -26.80
CA PRO A 420 -16.45 -60.42 -27.98
C PRO A 420 -17.22 -61.73 -27.77
N ASP A 421 -18.47 -61.79 -28.23
CA ASP A 421 -19.39 -62.93 -28.10
C ASP A 421 -19.71 -63.39 -26.66
N THR A 422 -19.39 -62.57 -25.65
CA THR A 422 -19.80 -62.80 -24.26
C THR A 422 -20.84 -61.77 -23.82
N GLN A 423 -21.67 -62.14 -22.87
CA GLN A 423 -22.75 -61.28 -22.36
C GLN A 423 -22.77 -61.26 -20.84
N VAL A 424 -23.40 -60.24 -20.32
CA VAL A 424 -23.65 -60.06 -18.90
C VAL A 424 -24.58 -61.16 -18.41
N THR A 425 -24.26 -61.79 -17.28
CA THR A 425 -25.11 -62.81 -16.65
C THR A 425 -25.67 -62.30 -15.33
N ALA A 426 -26.81 -62.86 -14.91
CA ALA A 426 -27.39 -62.55 -13.61
C ALA A 426 -26.44 -63.02 -12.50
N CYS A 427 -26.27 -62.21 -11.45
CA CYS A 427 -25.42 -62.56 -10.32
C CYS A 427 -26.03 -63.73 -9.55
N GLU A 428 -25.35 -64.88 -9.53
CA GLU A 428 -25.83 -66.08 -8.81
C GLU A 428 -25.94 -65.84 -7.29
N GLY A 429 -25.08 -64.99 -6.73
CA GLY A 429 -25.02 -64.71 -5.29
C GLY A 429 -26.16 -63.86 -4.73
N CYS A 430 -26.87 -63.09 -5.57
CA CYS A 430 -28.09 -62.35 -5.19
C CYS A 430 -29.30 -62.61 -6.11
N GLN A 431 -29.13 -63.49 -7.11
CA GLN A 431 -30.12 -63.85 -8.13
C GLN A 431 -30.72 -62.62 -8.84
N GLY A 432 -29.86 -61.69 -9.29
CA GLY A 432 -30.31 -60.49 -10.00
C GLY A 432 -30.69 -59.31 -9.11
N ARG A 433 -30.88 -59.50 -7.81
CA ARG A 433 -31.40 -58.45 -6.90
C ARG A 433 -30.43 -57.30 -6.64
N GLY A 434 -29.14 -57.53 -6.73
CA GLY A 434 -28.10 -56.53 -6.45
C GLY A 434 -27.81 -56.32 -4.96
N ASP A 435 -28.70 -56.68 -4.05
CA ASP A 435 -28.49 -56.66 -2.60
C ASP A 435 -28.57 -58.05 -1.94
N LYS A 436 -28.17 -58.08 -0.67
CA LYS A 436 -28.48 -59.16 0.27
C LYS A 436 -29.36 -58.58 1.38
N PRO A 437 -30.55 -59.15 1.64
CA PRO A 437 -31.43 -58.65 2.68
C PRO A 437 -30.78 -58.66 4.08
N PRO A 438 -31.01 -57.62 4.91
CA PRO A 438 -31.69 -56.37 4.57
C PRO A 438 -30.69 -55.32 3.99
N GLY A 439 -30.85 -54.99 2.71
CA GLY A 439 -30.36 -53.74 2.10
C GLY A 439 -28.84 -53.54 1.97
N LYS A 440 -28.03 -54.60 2.06
CA LYS A 440 -26.57 -54.49 1.85
C LYS A 440 -26.19 -54.82 0.41
N PRO A 441 -25.31 -54.06 -0.26
CA PRO A 441 -24.88 -54.38 -1.63
C PRO A 441 -24.27 -55.78 -1.70
N CYS A 442 -24.71 -56.58 -2.67
CA CYS A 442 -24.17 -57.91 -2.90
C CYS A 442 -22.69 -57.80 -3.25
N ARG A 443 -21.84 -58.49 -2.48
CA ARG A 443 -20.37 -58.44 -2.65
C ARG A 443 -19.89 -59.01 -3.99
N LEU A 444 -20.66 -59.89 -4.63
CA LEU A 444 -20.26 -60.53 -5.89
C LEU A 444 -20.48 -59.62 -7.11
N CYS A 445 -21.57 -58.85 -7.14
CA CYS A 445 -21.88 -57.93 -8.24
C CYS A 445 -21.76 -56.44 -7.86
N ALA A 446 -21.24 -56.16 -6.66
CA ALA A 446 -21.11 -54.81 -6.08
C ALA A 446 -22.38 -53.95 -6.19
N GLY A 447 -23.57 -54.56 -6.00
CA GLY A 447 -24.84 -53.83 -6.10
C GLY A 447 -25.54 -53.90 -7.46
N THR A 448 -24.90 -54.34 -8.54
CA THR A 448 -25.45 -54.22 -9.91
C THR A 448 -26.41 -55.33 -10.35
N GLY A 449 -26.60 -56.36 -9.53
CA GLY A 449 -27.45 -57.53 -9.84
C GLY A 449 -26.90 -58.47 -10.92
N SER A 450 -25.82 -58.08 -11.60
CA SER A 450 -25.27 -58.80 -12.74
C SER A 450 -23.74 -58.88 -12.66
N VAL A 451 -23.15 -59.87 -13.31
CA VAL A 451 -21.70 -60.08 -13.36
C VAL A 451 -21.24 -60.16 -14.81
N ILE A 452 -20.00 -59.76 -15.06
CA ILE A 452 -19.34 -59.93 -16.36
C ILE A 452 -18.41 -61.14 -16.22
N PRO A 453 -18.75 -62.32 -16.76
CA PRO A 453 -17.92 -63.51 -16.61
C PRO A 453 -16.56 -63.34 -17.29
N THR A 454 -16.53 -62.65 -18.43
CA THR A 454 -15.32 -62.41 -19.22
C THR A 454 -15.25 -60.93 -19.57
N PRO A 455 -14.52 -60.12 -18.78
CA PRO A 455 -14.43 -58.68 -19.02
C PRO A 455 -13.69 -58.38 -20.32
N CYS A 456 -14.09 -57.32 -21.01
CA CYS A 456 -13.39 -56.82 -22.17
C CYS A 456 -11.92 -56.51 -21.82
N PRO A 457 -10.92 -56.99 -22.60
CA PRO A 457 -9.51 -56.75 -22.28
C PRO A 457 -9.10 -55.27 -22.38
N ALA A 458 -9.78 -54.48 -23.21
CA ALA A 458 -9.47 -53.07 -23.43
C ALA A 458 -9.94 -52.17 -22.26
N CYS A 459 -11.19 -52.31 -21.81
CA CYS A 459 -11.77 -51.49 -20.72
C CYS A 459 -11.88 -52.22 -19.37
N ARG A 460 -11.48 -53.50 -19.31
CA ARG A 460 -11.53 -54.35 -18.11
C ARG A 460 -12.91 -54.43 -17.44
N GLY A 461 -13.98 -54.34 -18.23
CA GLY A 461 -15.36 -54.44 -17.72
C GLY A 461 -16.08 -53.10 -17.51
N ASP A 462 -15.39 -51.98 -17.65
CA ASP A 462 -15.97 -50.64 -17.38
C ASP A 462 -16.85 -50.11 -18.54
N GLY A 463 -16.65 -50.61 -19.77
CA GLY A 463 -17.39 -50.18 -20.96
C GLY A 463 -16.87 -48.88 -21.61
N ARG A 464 -15.83 -48.28 -21.03
CA ARG A 464 -15.23 -47.01 -21.46
C ARG A 464 -13.71 -47.04 -21.26
N ILE A 465 -13.01 -46.17 -21.96
CA ILE A 465 -11.55 -46.04 -21.91
C ILE A 465 -11.16 -44.56 -21.81
N GLU A 466 -10.06 -44.28 -21.10
CA GLU A 466 -9.47 -42.94 -21.09
C GLU A 466 -9.04 -42.55 -22.50
N ALA A 467 -9.39 -41.35 -22.93
CA ALA A 467 -9.04 -40.80 -24.23
C ALA A 467 -8.88 -39.28 -24.14
N GLN A 468 -7.90 -38.78 -24.88
CA GLN A 468 -7.69 -37.35 -25.07
C GLN A 468 -8.42 -36.92 -26.34
N ARG A 469 -9.36 -35.98 -26.23
CA ARG A 469 -10.16 -35.48 -27.35
C ARG A 469 -9.92 -33.98 -27.55
N THR A 470 -9.75 -33.57 -28.80
CA THR A 470 -9.73 -32.14 -29.16
C THR A 470 -11.10 -31.75 -29.72
N LEU A 471 -11.75 -30.79 -29.07
CA LEU A 471 -13.06 -30.25 -29.44
C LEU A 471 -12.89 -28.82 -29.93
N ARG A 472 -13.74 -28.38 -30.87
CA ARG A 472 -13.79 -26.99 -31.31
C ARG A 472 -14.94 -26.28 -30.62
N VAL A 473 -14.67 -25.09 -30.09
CA VAL A 473 -15.64 -24.27 -29.37
C VAL A 473 -15.84 -22.98 -30.15
N ALA A 474 -17.07 -22.78 -30.62
CA ALA A 474 -17.52 -21.54 -31.22
C ALA A 474 -17.76 -20.51 -30.12
N VAL A 475 -16.88 -19.51 -30.01
CA VAL A 475 -17.02 -18.42 -29.04
C VAL A 475 -17.67 -17.23 -29.73
N PRO A 476 -18.89 -16.82 -29.33
CA PRO A 476 -19.57 -15.67 -29.93
C PRO A 476 -18.80 -14.37 -29.71
N ALA A 477 -18.92 -13.45 -30.66
CA ALA A 477 -18.47 -12.07 -30.50
C ALA A 477 -19.13 -11.41 -29.28
N GLY A 478 -18.36 -10.61 -28.55
CA GLY A 478 -18.84 -9.86 -27.38
C GLY A 478 -18.84 -10.67 -26.08
N THR A 479 -18.35 -11.91 -26.10
CA THR A 479 -18.34 -12.79 -24.92
C THR A 479 -17.51 -12.17 -23.79
N ASP A 480 -18.09 -12.06 -22.60
CA ASP A 480 -17.40 -11.54 -21.41
C ASP A 480 -16.69 -12.64 -20.62
N SER A 481 -15.69 -12.26 -19.84
CA SER A 481 -14.98 -13.15 -18.92
C SER A 481 -15.95 -13.75 -17.89
N GLY A 482 -15.87 -15.06 -17.68
CA GLY A 482 -16.80 -15.82 -16.84
C GLY A 482 -18.02 -16.37 -17.59
N THR A 483 -18.22 -16.03 -18.86
CA THR A 483 -19.26 -16.65 -19.70
C THR A 483 -19.00 -18.14 -19.88
N ARG A 484 -20.06 -18.95 -19.85
CA ARG A 484 -19.98 -20.42 -19.97
C ARG A 484 -20.68 -20.93 -21.22
N ILE A 485 -19.93 -21.65 -22.06
CA ILE A 485 -20.43 -22.31 -23.26
C ILE A 485 -20.62 -23.80 -22.99
N ARG A 486 -21.81 -24.33 -23.26
CA ARG A 486 -22.15 -25.74 -23.06
C ARG A 486 -21.93 -26.52 -24.35
N LEU A 487 -21.08 -27.54 -24.29
CA LEU A 487 -20.92 -28.55 -25.33
C LEU A 487 -21.69 -29.81 -24.93
N ALA A 488 -22.89 -29.95 -25.49
CA ALA A 488 -23.79 -31.05 -25.16
C ALA A 488 -23.19 -32.41 -25.55
N GLU A 489 -23.28 -33.38 -24.64
CA GLU A 489 -22.83 -34.77 -24.81
C GLU A 489 -21.35 -34.93 -25.21
N GLN A 490 -20.52 -33.91 -24.93
CA GLN A 490 -19.07 -33.96 -25.18
C GLN A 490 -18.24 -34.34 -23.95
N GLY A 491 -18.89 -34.50 -22.79
CA GLY A 491 -18.27 -34.82 -21.51
C GLY A 491 -17.87 -36.29 -21.38
N GLU A 492 -17.73 -36.74 -20.14
CA GLU A 492 -17.33 -38.12 -19.84
C GLU A 492 -18.41 -39.10 -20.28
N VAL A 493 -18.07 -40.20 -20.96
CA VAL A 493 -18.98 -41.34 -21.15
C VAL A 493 -19.15 -42.05 -19.81
N GLY A 494 -20.39 -42.26 -19.37
CA GLY A 494 -20.63 -42.90 -18.08
C GLY A 494 -20.31 -44.40 -18.06
N PRO A 495 -20.14 -45.00 -16.87
CA PRO A 495 -19.83 -46.43 -16.74
C PRO A 495 -20.86 -47.31 -17.47
N GLY A 496 -20.38 -48.42 -18.04
CA GLY A 496 -21.21 -49.33 -18.86
C GLY A 496 -21.65 -48.74 -20.20
N GLY A 497 -20.96 -47.71 -20.70
CA GLY A 497 -21.30 -47.05 -21.97
C GLY A 497 -22.56 -46.17 -21.87
N GLY A 498 -22.81 -45.59 -20.70
CA GLY A 498 -23.95 -44.69 -20.53
C GLY A 498 -23.78 -43.35 -21.23
N THR A 499 -24.87 -42.59 -21.31
CA THR A 499 -24.91 -41.31 -22.05
C THR A 499 -23.78 -40.37 -21.60
N PRO A 500 -23.07 -39.71 -22.52
CA PRO A 500 -22.05 -38.73 -22.14
C PRO A 500 -22.64 -37.59 -21.31
N GLY A 501 -21.84 -37.06 -20.38
CA GLY A 501 -22.14 -35.76 -19.74
C GLY A 501 -21.86 -34.59 -20.67
N ASP A 502 -21.96 -33.38 -20.15
CA ASP A 502 -21.67 -32.14 -20.88
C ASP A 502 -20.30 -31.55 -20.53
N ILE A 503 -19.75 -30.70 -21.40
CA ILE A 503 -18.60 -29.87 -21.06
C ILE A 503 -19.04 -28.41 -20.98
N TYR A 504 -18.72 -27.75 -19.87
CA TYR A 504 -18.88 -26.32 -19.69
C TYR A 504 -17.52 -25.65 -19.85
N VAL A 505 -17.39 -24.82 -20.89
CA VAL A 505 -16.19 -24.04 -21.18
C VAL A 505 -16.37 -22.64 -20.64
N GLU A 506 -15.61 -22.29 -19.60
CA GLU A 506 -15.58 -20.95 -19.01
C GLU A 506 -14.53 -20.11 -19.73
N ILE A 507 -14.97 -18.99 -20.30
CA ILE A 507 -14.10 -18.06 -21.02
C ILE A 507 -13.39 -17.16 -20.01
N ILE A 508 -12.07 -17.05 -20.14
CA ILE A 508 -11.25 -16.15 -19.34
C ILE A 508 -10.57 -15.16 -20.28
N GLU A 509 -10.96 -13.89 -20.22
CA GLU A 509 -10.32 -12.83 -21.01
C GLU A 509 -8.93 -12.51 -20.45
N ARG A 510 -7.90 -12.55 -21.30
CA ARG A 510 -6.55 -12.13 -20.93
C ARG A 510 -6.47 -10.60 -20.88
N ARG A 511 -5.64 -10.11 -19.96
CA ARG A 511 -5.39 -8.68 -19.84
C ARG A 511 -4.69 -8.15 -21.11
N HIS A 512 -5.29 -7.13 -21.73
CA HIS A 512 -4.68 -6.43 -22.87
C HIS A 512 -3.72 -5.32 -22.41
N ASP A 513 -2.67 -5.06 -23.18
CA ASP A 513 -1.62 -4.10 -22.83
C ASP A 513 -2.10 -2.63 -22.88
N VAL A 514 -3.06 -2.33 -23.75
CA VAL A 514 -3.52 -0.96 -24.04
C VAL A 514 -4.94 -0.70 -23.55
N PHE A 515 -5.79 -1.74 -23.57
CA PHE A 515 -7.23 -1.61 -23.38
C PHE A 515 -7.66 -2.30 -22.10
N THR A 516 -8.59 -1.68 -21.40
CA THR A 516 -9.29 -2.28 -20.25
C THR A 516 -10.76 -2.30 -20.57
N ARG A 517 -11.38 -3.49 -20.52
CA ARG A 517 -12.81 -3.68 -20.76
C ARG A 517 -13.61 -3.35 -19.49
N THR A 518 -14.75 -2.69 -19.65
CA THR A 518 -15.74 -2.47 -18.58
C THR A 518 -17.14 -2.64 -19.19
N GLY A 519 -17.72 -3.82 -19.03
CA GLY A 519 -18.96 -4.19 -19.74
C GLY A 519 -18.70 -4.26 -21.25
N ASP A 520 -19.48 -3.51 -22.03
CA ASP A 520 -19.32 -3.41 -23.48
C ASP A 520 -18.38 -2.25 -23.90
N ASP A 521 -17.90 -1.45 -22.93
CA ASP A 521 -17.03 -0.31 -23.19
C ASP A 521 -15.55 -0.67 -23.03
N LEU A 522 -14.70 0.02 -23.79
CA LEU A 522 -13.25 -0.08 -23.70
C LEU A 522 -12.66 1.22 -23.15
N HIS A 523 -11.60 1.10 -22.37
CA HIS A 523 -10.86 2.23 -21.82
C HIS A 523 -9.38 2.11 -22.18
N CYS A 524 -8.76 3.22 -22.60
CA CYS A 524 -7.31 3.30 -22.75
C CYS A 524 -6.77 4.64 -22.22
N HIS A 525 -5.49 4.66 -21.86
CA HIS A 525 -4.82 5.86 -21.37
C HIS A 525 -3.79 6.35 -22.38
N VAL A 526 -3.85 7.64 -22.73
CA VAL A 526 -2.91 8.29 -23.64
C VAL A 526 -2.20 9.42 -22.92
N ALA A 527 -0.88 9.30 -22.82
CA ALA A 527 -0.05 10.34 -22.23
C ALA A 527 0.23 11.46 -23.25
N LEU A 528 -0.10 12.69 -22.88
CA LEU A 528 0.17 13.87 -23.71
C LEU A 528 1.00 14.91 -22.96
N PRO A 529 2.00 15.55 -23.60
CA PRO A 529 2.66 16.70 -23.02
C PRO A 529 1.68 17.84 -22.79
N ALA A 530 1.68 18.42 -21.59
CA ALA A 530 0.78 19.52 -21.25
C ALA A 530 0.76 20.69 -22.26
N PRO A 531 1.91 21.14 -22.83
CA PRO A 531 1.89 22.21 -23.84
C PRO A 531 1.12 21.85 -25.12
N VAL A 532 1.17 20.57 -25.53
CA VAL A 532 0.50 20.06 -26.72
C VAL A 532 -1.02 19.98 -26.50
N ALA A 533 -1.45 19.56 -25.31
CA ALA A 533 -2.87 19.54 -24.97
C ALA A 533 -3.47 20.95 -24.82
N LEU A 534 -2.70 21.92 -24.31
CA LEU A 534 -3.12 23.31 -24.22
C LEU A 534 -3.27 23.97 -25.60
N ALA A 535 -2.37 23.68 -26.54
CA ALA A 535 -2.44 24.18 -27.90
C ALA A 535 -3.54 23.50 -28.75
N GLY A 536 -3.98 22.31 -28.34
CA GLY A 536 -4.82 21.43 -29.15
C GLY A 536 -3.98 20.61 -30.13
N THR A 537 -4.39 19.37 -30.36
CA THR A 537 -3.68 18.44 -31.25
C THR A 537 -4.64 17.42 -31.85
N ARG A 538 -4.17 16.62 -32.79
CA ARG A 538 -4.88 15.44 -33.28
C ARG A 538 -4.11 14.19 -32.88
N LEU A 539 -4.81 13.19 -32.36
CA LEU A 539 -4.26 11.91 -31.95
C LEU A 539 -4.77 10.81 -32.86
N ILE A 540 -3.89 9.90 -33.23
CA ILE A 540 -4.26 8.69 -33.95
C ILE A 540 -4.32 7.55 -32.93
N ILE A 541 -5.53 7.02 -32.71
CA ILE A 541 -5.78 5.93 -31.77
C ILE A 541 -5.97 4.64 -32.56
N LYS A 542 -5.08 3.67 -32.34
CA LYS A 542 -5.26 2.32 -32.86
C LYS A 542 -6.38 1.65 -32.07
N THR A 543 -7.47 1.32 -32.74
CA THR A 543 -8.64 0.63 -32.19
C THR A 543 -8.45 -0.89 -32.24
N LEU A 544 -9.33 -1.62 -31.54
CA LEU A 544 -9.33 -3.09 -31.56
C LEU A 544 -9.63 -3.64 -32.97
N ASP A 545 -10.35 -2.89 -33.80
CA ASP A 545 -10.72 -3.25 -35.18
C ASP A 545 -9.49 -3.45 -36.07
N GLY A 546 -8.39 -2.74 -35.79
CA GLY A 546 -7.14 -2.89 -36.54
C GLY A 546 -6.43 -4.22 -36.33
N GLN A 547 -6.75 -4.97 -35.27
CA GLN A 547 -6.17 -6.30 -35.03
C GLN A 547 -6.88 -7.41 -35.82
N GLN A 548 -8.08 -7.16 -36.36
CA GLN A 548 -8.80 -8.11 -37.22
C GLN A 548 -8.16 -8.23 -38.63
N ALA A 549 -7.51 -7.16 -39.12
CA ALA A 549 -6.94 -7.08 -40.47
C ALA A 549 -5.61 -7.83 -40.67
N ALA A 550 -5.06 -8.47 -39.63
CA ALA A 550 -3.81 -9.23 -39.73
C ALA A 550 -3.97 -10.64 -40.35
N GLY A 551 -5.21 -11.06 -40.68
CA GLY A 551 -5.52 -12.43 -41.14
C GLY A 551 -6.34 -12.58 -42.42
N GLY A 552 -6.70 -11.49 -43.11
CA GLY A 552 -7.49 -11.55 -44.34
C GLY A 552 -7.61 -10.19 -45.00
N GLU A 553 -7.51 -10.17 -46.32
CA GLU A 553 -7.53 -9.01 -47.19
C GLU A 553 -8.82 -8.20 -47.02
N GLU A 554 -8.74 -7.01 -46.41
CA GLU A 554 -9.40 -5.77 -46.86
C GLU A 554 -8.98 -4.59 -45.94
N GLU A 555 -8.57 -3.50 -46.59
CA GLU A 555 -8.05 -2.27 -46.01
C GLU A 555 -9.12 -1.52 -45.21
N ALA A 556 -9.14 -1.72 -43.89
CA ALA A 556 -9.64 -0.72 -42.96
C ALA A 556 -8.53 -0.47 -41.95
N ASP A 557 -7.72 0.57 -42.17
CA ASP A 557 -6.77 1.07 -41.18
C ASP A 557 -7.57 1.32 -39.89
N GLY A 558 -7.44 0.42 -38.90
CA GLY A 558 -8.15 0.48 -37.62
C GLY A 558 -7.63 1.60 -36.71
N GLN A 559 -7.38 2.76 -37.29
CA GLN A 559 -6.82 3.96 -36.70
C GLN A 559 -7.88 5.06 -36.77
N GLU A 560 -8.24 5.62 -35.62
CA GLU A 560 -9.20 6.71 -35.53
C GLU A 560 -8.47 8.01 -35.19
N GLU A 561 -8.71 9.07 -35.97
CA GLU A 561 -8.18 10.40 -35.67
C GLU A 561 -9.10 11.12 -34.69
N VAL A 562 -8.60 11.39 -33.49
CA VAL A 562 -9.31 12.06 -32.40
C VAL A 562 -8.75 13.47 -32.23
N THR A 563 -9.62 14.47 -32.35
CA THR A 563 -9.23 15.87 -32.11
C THR A 563 -9.26 16.18 -30.60
N VAL A 564 -8.15 16.68 -30.08
CA VAL A 564 -8.01 17.19 -28.71
C VAL A 564 -8.18 18.72 -28.76
N PRO A 565 -9.27 19.29 -28.21
CA PRO A 565 -9.49 20.73 -28.23
C PRO A 565 -8.39 21.50 -27.46
N PRO A 566 -8.06 22.74 -27.87
CA PRO A 566 -7.21 23.62 -27.09
C PRO A 566 -7.77 23.85 -25.67
N GLY A 567 -6.88 23.92 -24.68
CA GLY A 567 -7.27 24.11 -23.28
C GLY A 567 -7.80 22.86 -22.57
N THR A 568 -7.61 21.65 -23.15
CA THR A 568 -8.00 20.38 -22.54
C THR A 568 -7.37 20.21 -21.14
N GLN A 569 -8.19 19.87 -20.15
CA GLN A 569 -7.76 19.73 -18.75
C GLN A 569 -7.23 18.31 -18.46
N PRO A 570 -6.35 18.13 -17.46
CA PRO A 570 -5.94 16.81 -16.99
C PRO A 570 -7.13 15.94 -16.60
N GLY A 571 -7.13 14.66 -16.98
CA GLY A 571 -8.22 13.73 -16.67
C GLY A 571 -9.45 13.86 -17.60
N THR A 572 -9.36 14.64 -18.68
CA THR A 572 -10.39 14.69 -19.71
C THR A 572 -10.50 13.33 -20.41
N THR A 573 -11.72 12.83 -20.59
CA THR A 573 -12.01 11.60 -21.33
C THR A 573 -12.67 11.94 -22.66
N LEU A 574 -12.10 11.43 -23.76
CA LEU A 574 -12.70 11.53 -25.09
C LEU A 574 -13.44 10.23 -25.43
N ARG A 575 -14.65 10.35 -25.96
CA ARG A 575 -15.48 9.19 -26.32
C ARG A 575 -15.48 8.97 -27.82
N LEU A 576 -15.12 7.77 -28.24
CA LEU A 576 -15.25 7.28 -29.62
C LEU A 576 -16.43 6.31 -29.68
N ALA A 577 -17.52 6.80 -30.28
CA ALA A 577 -18.77 6.05 -30.31
C ALA A 577 -18.66 4.79 -31.19
N GLY A 578 -19.15 3.65 -30.70
CA GLY A 578 -19.21 2.39 -31.45
C GLY A 578 -17.87 1.68 -31.67
N ARG A 579 -16.82 2.09 -30.94
CA ARG A 579 -15.46 1.52 -31.01
C ARG A 579 -15.10 0.63 -29.80
N GLY A 580 -16.09 0.25 -28.98
CA GLY A 580 -15.98 -0.69 -27.87
C GLY A 580 -16.24 -2.15 -28.26
N MET A 581 -16.66 -2.97 -27.31
CA MET A 581 -17.01 -4.38 -27.52
C MET A 581 -18.39 -4.53 -28.15
N PRO A 582 -18.64 -5.55 -28.99
CA PRO A 582 -19.98 -5.84 -29.48
C PRO A 582 -20.86 -6.43 -28.38
N ASN A 583 -22.15 -6.13 -28.46
CA ASN A 583 -23.14 -6.62 -27.51
C ASN A 583 -23.35 -8.13 -27.71
N LEU A 584 -23.23 -8.91 -26.64
CA LEU A 584 -23.44 -10.36 -26.71
C LEU A 584 -24.90 -10.69 -27.11
N GLY A 585 -25.08 -11.25 -28.32
CA GLY A 585 -26.39 -11.68 -28.83
C GLY A 585 -27.33 -10.54 -29.27
N GLY A 586 -26.84 -9.30 -29.39
CA GLY A 586 -27.60 -8.14 -29.84
C GLY A 586 -26.93 -7.39 -30.99
N GLU A 587 -27.60 -6.36 -31.50
CA GLU A 587 -26.99 -5.42 -32.45
C GLU A 587 -26.33 -4.26 -31.71
N GLY A 588 -25.21 -3.77 -32.24
CA GLY A 588 -24.47 -2.62 -31.71
C GLY A 588 -23.18 -2.98 -30.96
N ARG A 589 -22.43 -1.93 -30.63
CA ARG A 589 -21.16 -1.97 -29.88
C ARG A 589 -21.17 -0.88 -28.82
N GLY A 590 -20.46 -1.11 -27.73
CA GLY A 590 -20.12 -0.06 -26.77
C GLY A 590 -19.11 0.93 -27.35
N ASP A 591 -18.60 1.80 -26.50
CA ASP A 591 -17.74 2.92 -26.86
C ASP A 591 -16.29 2.73 -26.39
N LEU A 592 -15.36 3.43 -27.04
CA LEU A 592 -13.98 3.54 -26.57
C LEU A 592 -13.78 4.89 -25.87
N PHE A 593 -13.43 4.85 -24.60
CA PHE A 593 -13.09 6.00 -23.77
C PHE A 593 -11.57 6.15 -23.67
N VAL A 594 -11.07 7.25 -24.24
CA VAL A 594 -9.66 7.62 -24.23
C VAL A 594 -9.41 8.62 -23.11
N HIS A 595 -8.73 8.17 -22.05
CA HIS A 595 -8.35 9.01 -20.91
C HIS A 595 -7.04 9.74 -21.21
N LEU A 596 -7.06 11.06 -21.14
CA LEU A 596 -5.89 11.90 -21.42
C LEU A 596 -5.11 12.20 -20.14
N ASP A 597 -3.91 11.62 -20.05
CA ASP A 597 -2.97 11.85 -18.96
C ASP A 597 -1.99 12.96 -19.36
N LEU A 598 -2.23 14.18 -18.88
CA LEU A 598 -1.33 15.31 -19.16
C LEU A 598 -0.08 15.22 -18.29
N ARG A 599 1.07 14.97 -18.93
CA ARG A 599 2.37 14.86 -18.24
C ARG A 599 3.26 16.06 -18.56
N ASP A 600 4.06 16.46 -17.58
CA ASP A 600 5.17 17.40 -17.81
C ASP A 600 6.28 16.69 -18.63
N PRO A 601 6.83 17.30 -19.69
CA PRO A 601 7.93 16.74 -20.48
C PRO A 601 9.11 16.18 -19.66
N LYS A 602 9.35 16.71 -18.45
CA LYS A 602 10.43 16.24 -17.58
C LYS A 602 10.19 14.84 -16.98
N GLN A 603 8.94 14.39 -16.90
CA GLN A 603 8.59 13.07 -16.34
C GLN A 603 8.55 11.95 -17.41
N ALA A 604 8.51 12.29 -18.70
CA ALA A 604 8.47 11.30 -19.79
C ALA A 604 9.78 10.52 -20.00
N ARG A 605 10.90 11.03 -19.46
CA ARG A 605 12.24 10.41 -19.61
C ARG A 605 12.54 9.27 -18.64
N LEU A 606 11.70 9.03 -17.62
CA LEU A 606 12.01 8.10 -16.52
C LEU A 606 11.27 6.75 -16.56
N GLN A 607 10.45 6.46 -17.59
CA GLN A 607 9.64 5.22 -17.63
C GLN A 607 9.90 4.27 -18.82
N HIS A 608 10.82 4.59 -19.74
CA HIS A 608 11.21 3.69 -20.85
C HIS A 608 12.54 2.96 -20.60
N GLY A 609 12.78 2.51 -19.36
CA GLY A 609 13.97 1.76 -18.98
C GLY A 609 13.63 0.43 -18.32
N ARG A 610 13.40 -0.61 -19.13
CA ARG A 610 13.79 -2.03 -18.94
C ARG A 610 12.95 -2.95 -19.84
N LYS A 611 13.27 -2.97 -21.14
CA LYS A 611 13.13 -4.22 -21.91
C LYS A 611 14.36 -5.06 -21.59
N ARG A 612 14.09 -6.24 -21.02
CA ARG A 612 15.06 -7.29 -20.70
C ARG A 612 15.57 -7.85 -22.03
N ASP A 613 16.86 -7.66 -22.30
CA ASP A 613 17.53 -8.08 -23.52
C ASP A 613 17.84 -9.58 -23.44
N ASP A 614 17.47 -10.33 -24.48
CA ASP A 614 18.08 -11.62 -24.80
C ASP A 614 18.13 -11.79 -26.32
N ARG A 615 19.35 -11.60 -26.85
CA ARG A 615 19.95 -12.08 -28.12
C ARG A 615 19.86 -11.21 -29.39
N LYS A 616 21.01 -10.57 -29.63
CA LYS A 616 21.84 -10.50 -30.86
C LYS A 616 21.41 -9.59 -32.03
N GLN A 617 22.22 -8.52 -32.15
CA GLN A 617 22.87 -7.98 -33.37
C GLN A 617 22.00 -7.58 -34.58
N HIS A 618 21.75 -6.27 -34.74
CA HIS A 618 22.45 -5.42 -35.71
C HIS A 618 21.88 -3.98 -35.72
N GLY A 619 22.78 -2.98 -35.69
CA GLY A 619 22.55 -1.68 -36.35
C GLY A 619 21.71 -0.64 -35.62
N LEU A 620 22.31 0.00 -34.61
CA LEU A 620 21.94 1.35 -34.14
C LEU A 620 22.27 2.36 -35.26
N PHE A 621 21.35 3.30 -35.56
CA PHE A 621 21.46 4.48 -36.46
C PHE A 621 21.08 4.38 -37.96
N LYS A 622 19.83 4.01 -38.32
CA LYS A 622 19.28 4.43 -39.64
C LYS A 622 17.76 4.60 -39.82
N ARG A 623 16.89 4.65 -38.78
CA ARG A 623 15.43 4.80 -39.01
C ARG A 623 14.72 5.74 -38.03
N ILE A 624 15.24 6.95 -37.89
CA ILE A 624 14.47 8.13 -37.43
C ILE A 624 14.57 9.16 -38.57
N ARG A 625 13.88 8.88 -39.69
CA ARG A 625 13.44 9.90 -40.66
C ARG A 625 12.39 9.40 -41.65
N ASP A 626 12.33 8.10 -41.96
CA ASP A 626 11.42 7.61 -43.00
C ASP A 626 10.39 6.64 -42.41
N ALA A 627 9.30 7.21 -41.89
CA ALA A 627 7.99 6.58 -41.71
C ALA A 627 6.88 7.66 -41.62
N PHE A 628 7.04 8.71 -42.43
CA PHE A 628 5.99 9.61 -42.91
C PHE A 628 6.34 9.87 -44.38
N ASN A 629 5.47 9.42 -45.29
CA ASN A 629 5.64 9.14 -46.73
C ASN A 629 6.35 7.80 -47.04
N ASP A 630 5.63 6.70 -46.97
CA ASP A 630 4.87 6.14 -48.12
C ASP A 630 3.88 5.09 -47.62
#